data_AF-A0A7N2L1D4-F1
#
_entry.id   AF-A0A7N2L1D4-F1
#
_cell.length_a   1.000
_cell.length_b   1.000
_cell.length_c   1.000
_cell.angle_alpha   90.00
_cell.angle_beta   90.00
_cell.angle_gamma   90.00
#
_symmetry.space_group_name_H-M   'P 1'
#
loop_
_entity.id
_entity.type
_entity.pdbx_description
1 polymer ?
#
loop_
_entity_poly.entity_id
_entity_poly.type
_entity_poly.pdbx_seq_one_letter_code
_entity_poly.pdbx_strand_id
1 'polypeptide(L)'
;MLRLVEVFFFPLFLSFFLSFSGLCAFSPSLDSCFLALPASTVKGSVLLYNVMELQSHCEIDAHRAPLAAIVLSSNGMYIATASEQGTIIRVHLVSDASKSYSFRRGTYPSNIFSLSFGPSMQLPDILVATSSSGSLHVFSMGFAINQRKSSSILGSIIPDSVADALDPTHHQVLQCAVTAGVKSNSVIRKVDKVVADSSTSEIVSCKATISIITYNGYFQEYSLSIHQQNDPVWTLEHEFNLLTVISDNAISL
;
A
#
# COMPACT_ATOMS: atom_id res chain seq x y z
N MET A 1 3.06 -16.02 -33.97
CA MET A 1 3.30 -14.65 -34.46
C MET A 1 3.06 -13.57 -33.41
N LEU A 2 2.26 -13.82 -32.34
CA LEU A 2 2.07 -12.87 -31.22
C LEU A 2 3.24 -12.83 -30.20
N ARG A 3 3.95 -13.93 -29.99
CA ARG A 3 5.10 -14.03 -29.05
C ARG A 3 6.32 -13.16 -29.38
N LEU A 4 6.50 -12.75 -30.64
CA LEU A 4 7.67 -11.95 -31.04
C LEU A 4 7.46 -10.46 -30.77
N VAL A 5 6.21 -9.98 -30.73
CA VAL A 5 5.91 -8.55 -30.56
C VAL A 5 6.06 -8.11 -29.10
N GLU A 6 5.66 -8.95 -28.14
CA GLU A 6 5.81 -8.64 -26.70
C GLU A 6 7.28 -8.57 -26.26
N VAL A 7 8.14 -9.47 -26.76
CA VAL A 7 9.55 -9.55 -26.35
C VAL A 7 10.36 -8.33 -26.81
N PHE A 8 10.04 -7.75 -27.98
CA PHE A 8 10.73 -6.55 -28.48
C PHE A 8 10.17 -5.25 -27.90
N PHE A 9 8.88 -5.20 -27.54
CA PHE A 9 8.28 -4.01 -26.96
C PHE A 9 8.54 -3.88 -25.47
N PHE A 10 8.66 -4.99 -24.72
CA PHE A 10 8.83 -4.93 -23.27
C PHE A 10 10.06 -4.12 -22.81
N PRO A 11 11.26 -4.24 -23.41
CA PRO A 11 12.41 -3.42 -23.02
C PRO A 11 12.22 -1.92 -23.33
N LEU A 12 11.61 -1.60 -24.47
CA LEU A 12 11.33 -0.22 -24.87
C LEU A 12 10.24 0.41 -23.98
N PHE A 13 9.20 -0.37 -23.68
CA PHE A 13 8.09 -0.01 -22.79
C PHE A 13 8.58 0.20 -21.36
N LEU A 14 9.39 -0.74 -20.84
CA LEU A 14 10.02 -0.65 -19.53
C LEU A 14 10.91 0.59 -19.45
N SER A 15 11.75 0.84 -20.46
CA SER A 15 12.61 2.02 -20.53
C SER A 15 11.80 3.32 -20.56
N PHE A 16 10.74 3.40 -21.36
CA PHE A 16 9.89 4.57 -21.46
C PHE A 16 9.22 4.90 -20.11
N PHE A 17 8.59 3.92 -19.46
CA PHE A 17 7.88 4.16 -18.20
C PHE A 17 8.82 4.43 -17.01
N LEU A 18 9.94 3.70 -16.90
CA LEU A 18 10.96 4.00 -15.89
C LEU A 18 11.55 5.40 -16.08
N SER A 19 11.70 5.85 -17.34
CA SER A 19 12.22 7.19 -17.64
C SER A 19 11.22 8.31 -17.34
N PHE A 20 9.91 8.07 -17.41
CA PHE A 20 8.91 9.15 -17.36
C PHE A 20 8.29 9.36 -15.98
N SER A 21 8.06 8.29 -15.22
CA SER A 21 7.46 8.38 -13.87
C SER A 21 8.38 7.86 -12.78
N GLY A 22 9.32 6.97 -13.10
CA GLY A 22 10.11 6.22 -12.11
C GLY A 22 9.26 5.34 -11.19
N LEU A 23 7.96 5.17 -11.49
CA LEU A 23 7.04 4.36 -10.69
C LEU A 23 7.11 2.90 -11.14
N CYS A 24 7.44 2.03 -10.20
CA CYS A 24 7.34 0.58 -10.37
C CYS A 24 7.16 -0.09 -9.01
N ALA A 25 6.63 -1.30 -9.00
CA ALA A 25 6.68 -2.17 -7.83
C ALA A 25 7.10 -3.58 -8.23
N PHE A 26 7.82 -4.25 -7.35
CA PHE A 26 8.31 -5.61 -7.59
C PHE A 26 7.93 -6.50 -6.43
N SER A 27 7.40 -7.69 -6.72
CA SER A 27 7.23 -8.74 -5.73
C SER A 27 8.42 -9.70 -5.76
N PRO A 28 9.14 -9.87 -4.64
CA PRO A 28 10.26 -10.80 -4.56
C PRO A 28 9.83 -12.27 -4.36
N SER A 29 8.53 -12.56 -4.37
CA SER A 29 8.00 -13.93 -4.18
C SER A 29 8.39 -14.85 -5.32
N LEU A 30 8.91 -16.05 -5.01
CA LEU A 30 9.29 -17.03 -6.04
C LEU A 30 8.08 -17.58 -6.80
N ASP A 31 6.95 -17.76 -6.11
CA ASP A 31 5.71 -18.29 -6.71
C ASP A 31 4.89 -17.22 -7.44
N SER A 32 5.19 -15.94 -7.19
CA SER A 32 4.42 -14.79 -7.69
C SER A 32 5.32 -13.59 -7.94
N CYS A 33 6.32 -13.81 -8.79
CA CYS A 33 7.35 -12.84 -9.13
C CYS A 33 6.84 -11.87 -10.20
N PHE A 34 6.20 -10.80 -9.72
CA PHE A 34 5.57 -9.80 -10.58
C PHE A 34 6.32 -8.47 -10.57
N LEU A 35 6.39 -7.85 -11.75
CA LEU A 35 6.73 -6.44 -11.93
C LEU A 35 5.47 -5.67 -12.29
N ALA A 36 5.18 -4.61 -11.55
CA ALA A 36 4.07 -3.69 -11.80
C ALA A 36 4.60 -2.36 -12.34
N LEU A 37 4.02 -1.89 -13.44
CA LEU A 37 4.36 -0.62 -14.09
C LEU A 37 3.09 0.15 -14.42
N PRO A 38 3.10 1.49 -14.45
CA PRO A 38 2.02 2.24 -15.07
C PRO A 38 1.84 1.81 -16.53
N ALA A 39 0.60 1.60 -16.96
CA ALA A 39 0.25 1.28 -18.35
C ALA A 39 -0.23 2.51 -19.13
N SER A 40 -0.50 3.61 -18.43
CA SER A 40 -0.97 4.87 -19.01
C SER A 40 -0.37 6.07 -18.29
N THR A 41 -0.16 7.16 -19.04
CA THR A 41 0.25 8.47 -18.51
C THR A 41 -0.93 9.41 -18.27
N VAL A 42 -2.14 9.03 -18.72
CA VAL A 42 -3.36 9.85 -18.63
C VAL A 42 -4.43 9.22 -17.73
N LYS A 43 -4.38 7.89 -17.54
CA LYS A 43 -5.24 7.12 -16.65
C LYS A 43 -4.40 6.39 -15.62
N GLY A 44 -5.02 5.97 -14.53
CA GLY A 44 -4.36 5.21 -13.49
C GLY A 44 -4.45 3.72 -13.73
N SER A 45 -3.87 3.23 -14.83
CA SER A 45 -3.81 1.79 -15.13
C SER A 45 -2.43 1.20 -14.83
N VAL A 46 -2.41 -0.05 -14.37
CA VAL A 46 -1.18 -0.80 -14.03
C VAL A 46 -1.08 -2.04 -14.89
N LEU A 47 0.06 -2.24 -15.55
CA LEU A 47 0.44 -3.50 -16.18
C LEU A 47 1.20 -4.36 -15.17
N LEU A 48 0.75 -5.61 -14.99
CA LEU A 48 1.45 -6.64 -14.24
C LEU A 48 2.11 -7.62 -15.21
N TYR A 49 3.41 -7.81 -15.03
CA TYR A 49 4.23 -8.70 -15.84
C TYR A 49 4.81 -9.80 -14.96
N ASN A 50 4.59 -11.07 -15.34
CA ASN A 50 5.23 -12.20 -14.69
C ASN A 50 6.68 -12.29 -15.19
N VAL A 51 7.62 -12.03 -14.28
CA VAL A 51 9.04 -11.95 -14.62
C VAL A 51 9.62 -13.34 -14.91
N MET A 52 9.10 -14.40 -14.27
CA MET A 52 9.59 -15.76 -14.46
C MET A 52 9.07 -16.38 -15.76
N GLU A 53 7.82 -16.09 -16.11
CA GLU A 53 7.19 -16.60 -17.34
C GLU A 53 7.46 -15.70 -18.56
N LEU A 54 8.00 -14.50 -18.34
CA LEU A 54 8.26 -13.49 -19.36
C LEU A 54 7.01 -13.15 -20.19
N GLN A 55 5.89 -12.94 -19.51
CA GLN A 55 4.62 -12.60 -20.15
C GLN A 55 3.81 -11.59 -19.35
N SER A 56 2.99 -10.82 -20.05
CA SER A 56 1.97 -9.98 -19.44
C SER A 56 0.96 -10.85 -18.70
N HIS A 57 0.73 -10.57 -17.43
CA HIS A 57 -0.24 -11.28 -16.60
C HIS A 57 -1.62 -10.63 -16.70
N CYS A 58 -1.73 -9.33 -16.40
CA CYS A 58 -2.96 -8.57 -16.55
C CYS A 58 -2.70 -7.06 -16.57
N GLU A 59 -3.72 -6.30 -17.01
CA GLU A 59 -3.78 -4.85 -16.83
C GLU A 59 -4.95 -4.51 -15.88
N ILE A 60 -4.71 -3.59 -14.96
CA ILE A 60 -5.68 -3.16 -13.94
C ILE A 60 -5.99 -1.68 -14.14
N ASP A 61 -7.22 -1.37 -14.54
CA ASP A 61 -7.75 0.01 -14.59
C ASP A 61 -8.12 0.52 -13.19
N ALA A 62 -7.12 0.89 -12.40
CA ALA A 62 -7.32 1.23 -11.00
C ALA A 62 -7.93 2.62 -10.80
N HIS A 63 -7.51 3.66 -11.53
CA HIS A 63 -7.97 5.04 -11.32
C HIS A 63 -8.24 5.80 -12.62
N ARG A 64 -9.07 6.85 -12.53
CA ARG A 64 -9.35 7.74 -13.69
C ARG A 64 -8.24 8.73 -13.99
N ALA A 65 -7.38 9.01 -13.01
CA ALA A 65 -6.24 9.93 -13.11
C ALA A 65 -4.92 9.13 -13.01
N PRO A 66 -3.80 9.67 -13.51
CA PRO A 66 -2.50 9.00 -13.50
C PRO A 66 -2.07 8.52 -12.12
N LEU A 67 -1.24 7.47 -12.08
CA LEU A 67 -0.75 6.88 -10.83
C LEU A 67 0.30 7.79 -10.18
N ALA A 68 0.21 7.91 -8.87
CA ALA A 68 1.22 8.56 -8.03
C ALA A 68 2.02 7.55 -7.19
N ALA A 69 1.42 6.40 -6.86
CA ALA A 69 2.08 5.35 -6.08
C ALA A 69 1.56 3.96 -6.44
N ILE A 70 2.46 2.97 -6.44
CA ILE A 70 2.19 1.55 -6.68
C ILE A 70 3.03 0.74 -5.67
N VAL A 71 2.45 -0.28 -5.05
CA VAL A 71 3.19 -1.25 -4.23
C VAL A 71 2.59 -2.63 -4.37
N LEU A 72 3.45 -3.66 -4.40
CA LEU A 72 3.06 -5.07 -4.35
C LEU A 72 3.28 -5.60 -2.92
N SER A 73 2.41 -6.52 -2.48
CA SER A 73 2.65 -7.27 -1.25
C SER A 73 3.87 -8.20 -1.43
N SER A 74 4.55 -8.52 -0.32
CA SER A 74 5.75 -9.36 -0.34
C SER A 74 5.52 -10.75 -0.93
N ASN A 75 4.30 -11.28 -0.80
CA ASN A 75 3.88 -12.55 -1.38
C ASN A 75 3.35 -12.44 -2.82
N GLY A 76 3.25 -11.23 -3.38
CA GLY A 76 2.82 -10.99 -4.76
C GLY A 76 1.32 -11.14 -5.02
N MET A 77 0.53 -11.39 -3.98
CA MET A 77 -0.92 -11.62 -4.13
C MET A 77 -1.73 -10.33 -4.28
N TYR A 78 -1.26 -9.21 -3.73
CA TYR A 78 -2.01 -7.96 -3.67
C TYR A 78 -1.21 -6.80 -4.23
N ILE A 79 -1.90 -5.88 -4.89
CA ILE A 79 -1.34 -4.63 -5.38
C ILE A 79 -2.14 -3.44 -4.85
N ALA A 80 -1.46 -2.49 -4.22
CA ALA A 80 -2.06 -1.23 -3.81
C ALA A 80 -1.63 -0.09 -4.74
N THR A 81 -2.57 0.80 -5.05
CA THR A 81 -2.37 1.91 -5.98
C THR A 81 -3.04 3.17 -5.46
N ALA A 82 -2.44 4.31 -5.78
CA ALA A 82 -3.05 5.63 -5.60
C ALA A 82 -2.80 6.48 -6.85
N SER A 83 -3.77 7.31 -7.21
CA SER A 83 -3.62 8.31 -8.27
C SER A 83 -3.07 9.63 -7.74
N GLU A 84 -2.73 10.55 -8.64
CA GLU A 84 -2.36 11.94 -8.33
C GLU A 84 -3.42 12.70 -7.51
N GLN A 85 -4.69 12.28 -7.59
CA GLN A 85 -5.74 12.82 -6.71
C GLN A 85 -5.52 12.40 -5.26
N GLY A 86 -5.02 11.18 -5.04
CA GLY A 86 -4.63 10.66 -3.73
C GLY A 86 -5.73 10.61 -2.67
N THR A 87 -7.00 10.78 -3.03
CA THR A 87 -8.14 10.71 -2.09
C THR A 87 -8.56 9.29 -1.76
N ILE A 88 -8.32 8.35 -2.68
CA ILE A 88 -8.66 6.94 -2.55
C ILE A 88 -7.43 6.10 -2.87
N ILE A 89 -7.19 5.10 -2.04
CA ILE A 89 -6.22 4.02 -2.27
C ILE A 89 -6.99 2.77 -2.66
N ARG A 90 -6.56 2.08 -3.71
CA ARG A 90 -7.20 0.83 -4.15
C ARG A 90 -6.26 -0.34 -4.04
N VAL A 91 -6.77 -1.44 -3.50
CA VAL A 91 -6.06 -2.72 -3.39
C VAL A 91 -6.75 -3.74 -4.28
N HIS A 92 -6.02 -4.39 -5.19
CA HIS A 92 -6.54 -5.44 -6.06
C HIS A 92 -5.88 -6.77 -5.74
N LEU A 93 -6.60 -7.87 -5.98
CA LEU A 93 -6.01 -9.20 -6.02
C LEU A 93 -5.32 -9.42 -7.37
N VAL A 94 -4.06 -9.83 -7.37
CA VAL A 94 -3.27 -9.99 -8.60
C VAL A 94 -3.83 -11.13 -9.49
N SER A 95 -4.35 -12.19 -8.88
CA SER A 95 -4.97 -13.30 -9.63
C SER A 95 -6.37 -12.97 -10.18
N ASP A 96 -7.02 -11.93 -9.68
CA ASP A 96 -8.36 -11.51 -10.08
C ASP A 96 -8.45 -9.98 -10.08
N ALA A 97 -8.03 -9.39 -11.20
CA ALA A 97 -7.99 -7.93 -11.40
C ALA A 97 -9.35 -7.24 -11.22
N SER A 98 -10.47 -7.99 -11.26
CA SER A 98 -11.81 -7.44 -11.04
C SER A 98 -12.11 -7.18 -9.56
N LYS A 99 -11.47 -7.91 -8.65
CA LYS A 99 -11.69 -7.78 -7.22
C LYS A 99 -10.81 -6.68 -6.65
N SER A 100 -11.46 -5.67 -6.09
CA SER A 100 -10.79 -4.56 -5.44
C SER A 100 -11.40 -4.20 -4.08
N TYR A 101 -10.57 -3.53 -3.28
CA TYR A 101 -10.92 -2.82 -2.07
C TYR A 101 -10.55 -1.37 -2.28
N SER A 102 -11.42 -0.45 -1.88
CA SER A 102 -11.14 0.97 -1.90
C SER A 102 -11.05 1.46 -0.46
N PHE A 103 -10.09 2.33 -0.19
CA PHE A 103 -9.91 2.94 1.11
C PHE A 103 -9.86 4.45 0.92
N ARG A 104 -10.73 5.18 1.61
CA ARG A 104 -10.76 6.64 1.52
C ARG A 104 -9.72 7.24 2.45
N ARG A 105 -8.68 7.85 1.87
CA ARG A 105 -7.63 8.54 2.64
C ARG A 105 -8.14 9.85 3.24
N GLY A 106 -8.97 10.59 2.49
CA GLY A 106 -9.55 11.85 2.95
C GLY A 106 -10.40 12.54 1.88
N THR A 107 -11.03 13.64 2.25
CA THR A 107 -11.87 14.43 1.32
C THR A 107 -11.05 15.25 0.33
N TYR A 108 -9.95 15.83 0.79
CA TYR A 108 -9.13 16.72 -0.02
C TYR A 108 -7.98 15.99 -0.69
N PRO A 109 -7.64 16.32 -1.95
CA PRO A 109 -6.47 15.78 -2.63
C PRO A 109 -5.17 16.00 -1.83
N SER A 110 -4.26 15.04 -1.91
CA SER A 110 -2.92 15.05 -1.30
C SER A 110 -2.09 14.02 -2.03
N ASN A 111 -0.90 14.41 -2.46
CA ASN A 111 -0.01 13.52 -3.20
C ASN A 111 0.47 12.39 -2.28
N ILE A 112 0.28 11.14 -2.69
CA ILE A 112 0.73 9.97 -1.93
C ILE A 112 2.22 9.78 -2.20
N PHE A 113 3.03 9.77 -1.13
CA PHE A 113 4.48 9.60 -1.26
C PHE A 113 4.91 8.15 -1.12
N SER A 114 4.27 7.38 -0.24
CA SER A 114 4.63 5.99 0.00
C SER A 114 3.41 5.17 0.36
N LEU A 115 3.41 3.92 -0.10
CA LEU A 115 2.48 2.87 0.32
C LEU A 115 3.31 1.67 0.83
N SER A 116 2.86 0.99 1.86
CA SER A 116 3.51 -0.25 2.34
C SER A 116 2.49 -1.20 2.92
N PHE A 117 2.52 -2.46 2.46
CA PHE A 117 1.79 -3.55 3.11
C PHE A 117 2.50 -3.99 4.38
N GLY A 118 1.73 -4.48 5.35
CA GLY A 118 2.28 -5.23 6.48
C GLY A 118 2.88 -6.55 5.99
N PRO A 119 3.98 -7.02 6.58
CA PRO A 119 4.54 -8.33 6.25
C PRO A 119 3.53 -9.43 6.57
N SER A 120 3.17 -10.24 5.56
CA SER A 120 2.26 -11.38 5.71
C SER A 120 2.51 -12.41 4.62
N MET A 121 2.30 -13.69 4.96
CA MET A 121 2.31 -14.80 3.99
C MET A 121 0.95 -14.96 3.29
N GLN A 122 -0.12 -14.45 3.87
CA GLN A 122 -1.49 -14.56 3.36
C GLN A 122 -2.04 -13.16 3.01
N LEU A 123 -3.18 -12.79 3.59
CA LEU A 123 -3.71 -11.44 3.52
C LEU A 123 -2.89 -10.54 4.47
N PRO A 124 -2.31 -9.42 4.01
CA PRO A 124 -1.72 -8.44 4.91
C PRO A 124 -2.80 -7.78 5.76
N ASP A 125 -2.50 -7.48 7.00
CA ASP A 125 -3.53 -6.97 7.94
C ASP A 125 -3.76 -5.50 7.82
N ILE A 126 -2.68 -4.79 7.50
CA ILE A 126 -2.66 -3.36 7.40
C ILE A 126 -1.92 -2.93 6.14
N LEU A 127 -2.37 -1.80 5.60
CA LEU A 127 -1.70 -1.04 4.55
C LEU A 127 -1.48 0.37 5.10
N VAL A 128 -0.28 0.90 4.98
CA VAL A 128 -0.01 2.29 5.35
C VAL A 128 0.18 3.18 4.14
N ALA A 129 -0.17 4.46 4.29
CA ALA A 129 0.08 5.49 3.30
C ALA A 129 0.58 6.79 3.96
N THR A 130 1.65 7.35 3.42
CA THR A 130 2.10 8.72 3.74
C THR A 130 1.81 9.65 2.58
N SER A 131 1.57 10.93 2.87
CA SER A 131 1.20 11.90 1.83
C SER A 131 1.72 13.31 2.10
N SER A 132 1.57 14.20 1.12
CA SER A 132 2.00 15.60 1.18
C SER A 132 1.39 16.42 2.32
N SER A 133 0.29 15.99 2.92
CA SER A 133 -0.28 16.63 4.12
C SER A 133 0.53 16.36 5.38
N GLY A 134 1.55 15.50 5.33
CA GLY A 134 2.33 15.10 6.51
C GLY A 134 1.63 14.05 7.38
N SER A 135 0.48 13.51 6.93
CA SER A 135 -0.26 12.49 7.65
C SER A 135 0.18 11.07 7.28
N LEU A 136 0.14 10.18 8.26
CA LEU A 136 0.25 8.73 8.10
C LEU A 136 -1.13 8.12 8.28
N HIS A 137 -1.58 7.35 7.28
CA HIS A 137 -2.83 6.62 7.31
C HIS A 137 -2.55 5.12 7.43
N VAL A 138 -3.36 4.41 8.20
CA VAL A 138 -3.33 2.95 8.35
C VAL A 138 -4.70 2.40 8.04
N PHE A 139 -4.77 1.48 7.08
CA PHE A 139 -6.00 0.84 6.64
C PHE A 139 -5.99 -0.63 7.04
N SER A 140 -6.99 -1.05 7.79
CA SER A 140 -7.14 -2.43 8.22
C SER A 140 -7.80 -3.28 7.13
N MET A 141 -7.06 -4.21 6.54
CA MET A 141 -7.54 -5.08 5.46
C MET A 141 -8.19 -6.37 5.98
N GLY A 142 -7.70 -6.94 7.09
CA GLY A 142 -8.24 -8.19 7.66
C GLY A 142 -9.71 -8.09 8.09
N PHE A 143 -10.12 -6.92 8.59
CA PHE A 143 -11.50 -6.68 9.03
C PHE A 143 -12.45 -6.33 7.88
N ALA A 144 -11.98 -5.51 6.92
CA ALA A 144 -12.76 -5.14 5.73
C ALA A 144 -13.11 -6.36 4.84
N ILE A 145 -12.31 -7.43 4.90
CA ILE A 145 -12.49 -8.63 4.06
C ILE A 145 -13.38 -9.68 4.74
N ASN A 146 -13.33 -9.80 6.07
CA ASN A 146 -14.18 -10.77 6.80
C ASN A 146 -15.66 -10.36 6.86
N GLN A 147 -16.00 -9.06 6.75
CA GLN A 147 -17.40 -8.63 6.62
C GLN A 147 -18.10 -9.19 5.36
N ARG A 148 -17.35 -9.57 4.30
CA ARG A 148 -17.92 -10.21 3.11
C ARG A 148 -18.33 -11.66 3.31
N LYS A 149 -17.81 -12.35 4.35
CA LYS A 149 -18.20 -13.74 4.65
C LYS A 149 -19.50 -13.84 5.44
N SER A 150 -19.90 -12.79 6.16
CA SER A 150 -21.14 -12.77 6.97
C SER A 150 -22.36 -12.23 6.22
N SER A 151 -22.18 -11.50 5.11
CA SER A 151 -23.27 -10.85 4.37
C SER A 151 -23.91 -11.70 3.26
N SER A 152 -23.48 -12.95 3.05
CA SER A 152 -23.97 -13.80 1.96
C SER A 152 -25.26 -14.60 2.25
N ILE A 153 -26.12 -14.14 3.17
CA ILE A 153 -27.47 -14.71 3.36
C ILE A 153 -28.48 -13.56 3.37
N LEU A 154 -28.87 -13.12 2.17
CA LEU A 154 -30.20 -12.69 1.72
C LEU A 154 -30.02 -11.71 0.55
N GLY A 155 -30.51 -12.13 -0.62
CA GLY A 155 -30.24 -11.47 -1.89
C GLY A 155 -30.78 -10.04 -1.99
N SER A 156 -30.04 -9.20 -2.69
CA SER A 156 -30.60 -8.20 -3.58
C SER A 156 -29.54 -7.72 -4.57
N ILE A 157 -30.01 -7.43 -5.78
CA ILE A 157 -29.23 -6.99 -6.94
C ILE A 157 -28.82 -5.53 -6.70
N ILE A 158 -27.60 -5.28 -6.24
CA ILE A 158 -26.91 -3.98 -6.32
C ILE A 158 -25.43 -4.26 -6.59
N PRO A 159 -24.79 -3.63 -7.60
CA PRO A 159 -23.37 -3.86 -7.86
C PRO A 159 -22.50 -3.34 -6.72
N ASP A 160 -21.75 -4.25 -6.10
CA ASP A 160 -20.79 -4.06 -5.01
C ASP A 160 -19.62 -3.15 -5.42
N SER A 161 -19.85 -1.85 -5.47
CA SER A 161 -18.78 -0.88 -5.43
C SER A 161 -19.21 0.30 -4.55
N VAL A 162 -18.24 0.84 -3.81
CA VAL A 162 -18.26 2.05 -2.97
C VAL A 162 -18.92 2.06 -1.59
N ALA A 163 -19.89 1.21 -1.22
CA ALA A 163 -20.55 1.35 0.10
C ALA A 163 -19.67 0.94 1.31
N ASP A 164 -19.01 -0.22 1.25
CA ASP A 164 -18.33 -0.82 2.42
C ASP A 164 -16.89 -0.30 2.65
N ALA A 165 -16.40 0.54 1.74
CA ALA A 165 -15.04 1.12 1.74
C ALA A 165 -14.88 2.35 2.66
N LEU A 166 -15.95 2.73 3.36
CA LEU A 166 -16.07 4.03 4.03
C LEU A 166 -16.25 3.94 5.55
N ASP A 167 -16.20 2.75 6.14
CA ASP A 167 -16.32 2.62 7.59
C ASP A 167 -15.08 3.22 8.29
N PRO A 168 -15.24 4.34 9.05
CA PRO A 168 -14.12 4.99 9.74
C PRO A 168 -13.41 4.08 10.74
N THR A 169 -14.07 3.03 11.22
CA THR A 169 -13.51 2.12 12.23
C THR A 169 -12.25 1.38 11.76
N HIS A 170 -12.07 1.24 10.44
CA HIS A 170 -10.93 0.53 9.84
C HIS A 170 -9.85 1.46 9.30
N HIS A 171 -9.94 2.76 9.59
CA HIS A 171 -9.03 3.78 9.07
C HIS A 171 -8.45 4.61 10.21
N GLN A 172 -7.17 4.40 10.50
CA GLN A 172 -6.44 5.17 11.50
C GLN A 172 -5.58 6.24 10.87
N VAL A 173 -5.50 7.41 11.51
CA VAL A 173 -4.75 8.54 10.99
C VAL A 173 -3.92 9.18 12.10
N LEU A 174 -2.61 9.21 11.89
CA LEU A 174 -1.70 10.05 12.65
C LEU A 174 -1.47 11.35 11.87
N GLN A 175 -2.03 12.44 12.37
CA GLN A 175 -1.78 13.77 11.82
C GLN A 175 -0.37 14.21 12.19
N CYS A 176 0.29 14.98 11.30
CA CYS A 176 1.63 15.52 11.54
C CYS A 176 2.69 14.43 11.86
N ALA A 177 2.56 13.24 11.27
CA ALA A 177 3.57 12.18 11.39
C ALA A 177 4.92 12.61 10.76
N VAL A 178 4.87 13.42 9.70
CA VAL A 178 6.06 14.04 9.10
C VAL A 178 5.78 15.50 8.77
N THR A 179 6.83 16.26 8.50
CA THR A 179 6.70 17.63 8.00
C THR A 179 5.92 17.64 6.68
N ALA A 180 4.83 18.41 6.64
CA ALA A 180 4.02 18.55 5.43
C ALA A 180 4.86 19.02 4.23
N GLY A 181 4.58 18.48 3.06
CA GLY A 181 5.30 18.76 1.81
C GLY A 181 6.65 18.04 1.67
N VAL A 182 7.21 17.48 2.74
CA VAL A 182 8.47 16.72 2.66
C VAL A 182 8.18 15.30 2.20
N LYS A 183 8.79 14.87 1.09
CA LYS A 183 8.67 13.50 0.59
C LYS A 183 9.14 12.51 1.65
N SER A 184 8.41 11.41 1.78
CA SER A 184 8.66 10.36 2.75
C SER A 184 8.58 8.97 2.13
N ASN A 185 9.38 8.04 2.61
CA ASN A 185 9.24 6.61 2.37
C ASN A 185 8.88 5.94 3.70
N SER A 186 7.84 5.13 3.71
CA SER A 186 7.33 4.46 4.92
C SER A 186 7.29 2.96 4.73
N VAL A 187 7.71 2.20 5.74
CA VAL A 187 7.69 0.75 5.76
C VAL A 187 7.07 0.25 7.06
N ILE A 188 6.14 -0.71 6.96
CA ILE A 188 5.69 -1.48 8.12
C ILE A 188 6.73 -2.55 8.40
N ARG A 189 7.42 -2.45 9.53
CA ARG A 189 8.49 -3.38 9.92
C ARG A 189 7.95 -4.65 10.55
N LYS A 190 6.88 -4.53 11.33
CA LYS A 190 6.34 -5.61 12.15
C LYS A 190 4.86 -5.40 12.39
N VAL A 191 4.12 -6.50 12.42
CA VAL A 191 2.73 -6.55 12.87
C VAL A 191 2.60 -7.74 13.81
N ASP A 192 2.38 -7.47 15.10
CA ASP A 192 2.06 -8.48 16.11
C ASP A 192 0.55 -8.48 16.34
N LYS A 193 -0.06 -9.67 16.34
CA LYS A 193 -1.49 -9.82 16.61
C LYS A 193 -1.72 -10.67 17.84
N VAL A 194 -2.78 -10.35 18.55
CA VAL A 194 -3.41 -11.24 19.51
C VAL A 194 -4.81 -11.57 18.99
N VAL A 195 -5.05 -12.84 18.72
CA VAL A 195 -6.34 -13.38 18.24
C VAL A 195 -7.04 -14.03 19.44
N ALA A 196 -8.36 -13.90 19.54
CA ALA A 196 -9.12 -14.61 20.57
C ALA A 196 -9.06 -16.12 20.34
N ASP A 197 -8.99 -16.90 21.42
CA ASP A 197 -8.93 -18.38 21.37
C ASP A 197 -10.25 -19.05 20.88
N SER A 198 -11.29 -18.27 20.55
CA SER A 198 -12.57 -18.79 20.07
C SER A 198 -12.59 -18.96 18.54
N SER A 199 -13.47 -19.85 18.07
CA SER A 199 -13.66 -20.30 16.69
C SER A 199 -13.88 -19.20 15.62
N THR A 200 -13.96 -17.93 16.00
CA THR A 200 -14.23 -16.78 15.12
C THR A 200 -12.98 -16.10 14.55
N SER A 201 -11.76 -16.43 15.01
CA SER A 201 -10.51 -15.79 14.55
C SER A 201 -10.55 -14.25 14.63
N GLU A 202 -11.24 -13.70 15.63
CA GLU A 202 -11.35 -12.25 15.81
C GLU A 202 -10.05 -11.69 16.42
N ILE A 203 -9.52 -10.64 15.79
CA ILE A 203 -8.31 -9.95 16.27
C ILE A 203 -8.71 -9.06 17.46
N VAL A 204 -8.23 -9.43 18.64
CA VAL A 204 -8.46 -8.71 19.91
C VAL A 204 -7.56 -7.49 20.01
N SER A 205 -6.33 -7.61 19.50
CA SER A 205 -5.41 -6.47 19.38
C SER A 205 -4.37 -6.66 18.27
N CYS A 206 -3.88 -5.54 17.76
CA CYS A 206 -2.84 -5.46 16.73
C CYS A 206 -1.84 -4.39 17.14
N LYS A 207 -0.55 -4.74 17.15
CA LYS A 207 0.56 -3.79 17.35
C LYS A 207 1.39 -3.73 16.08
N ALA A 208 1.54 -2.54 15.50
CA ALA A 208 2.33 -2.31 14.30
C ALA A 208 3.51 -1.39 14.58
N THR A 209 4.69 -1.73 14.04
CA THR A 209 5.88 -0.87 14.02
C THR A 209 6.08 -0.33 12.63
N ILE A 210 6.09 0.99 12.48
CA ILE A 210 6.12 1.70 11.21
C ILE A 210 7.32 2.64 11.22
N SER A 211 8.24 2.48 10.28
CA SER A 211 9.34 3.43 10.10
C SER A 211 9.08 4.34 8.93
N ILE A 212 9.50 5.60 9.06
CA ILE A 212 9.42 6.62 8.03
C ILE A 212 10.79 7.28 7.88
N ILE A 213 11.26 7.40 6.65
CA ILE A 213 12.41 8.22 6.29
C ILE A 213 11.93 9.37 5.42
N THR A 214 12.35 10.58 5.74
CA THR A 214 12.00 11.79 5.01
C THR A 214 13.19 12.32 4.21
N TYR A 215 12.91 13.04 3.12
CA TYR A 215 13.94 13.58 2.23
C TYR A 215 14.76 14.72 2.87
N ASN A 216 14.29 15.32 3.96
CA ASN A 216 15.07 16.24 4.78
C ASN A 216 15.96 15.52 5.83
N GLY A 217 16.05 14.19 5.75
CA GLY A 217 17.03 13.40 6.50
C GLY A 217 16.53 12.82 7.83
N TYR A 218 15.26 12.95 8.19
CA TYR A 218 14.76 12.36 9.43
C TYR A 218 14.39 10.89 9.24
N PHE A 219 14.78 10.08 10.22
CA PHE A 219 14.22 8.76 10.46
C PHE A 219 13.29 8.84 11.68
N GLN A 220 12.08 8.31 11.55
CA GLN A 220 11.11 8.24 12.62
C GLN A 220 10.55 6.82 12.71
N GLU A 221 10.36 6.31 13.92
CA GLU A 221 9.71 5.02 14.15
C GLU A 221 8.50 5.20 15.07
N TYR A 222 7.34 4.81 14.55
CA TYR A 222 6.07 4.86 15.25
C TYR A 222 5.62 3.44 15.62
N SER A 223 5.04 3.33 16.81
CA SER A 223 4.33 2.16 17.30
C SER A 223 2.84 2.50 17.36
N LEU A 224 2.01 1.70 16.69
CA LEU A 224 0.56 1.78 16.71
C LEU A 224 -0.01 0.57 17.43
N SER A 225 -0.74 0.77 18.53
CA SER A 225 -1.49 -0.27 19.21
C SER A 225 -2.99 -0.07 18.99
N ILE A 226 -3.64 -1.06 18.38
CA ILE A 226 -5.10 -1.10 18.16
C ILE A 226 -5.66 -2.20 19.05
N HIS A 227 -6.66 -1.86 19.87
CA HIS A 227 -7.39 -2.81 20.71
C HIS A 227 -8.88 -2.72 20.38
N GLN A 228 -9.59 -3.85 20.36
CA GLN A 228 -11.00 -3.88 19.95
C GLN A 228 -11.92 -2.97 20.79
N GLN A 229 -11.57 -2.70 22.04
CA GLN A 229 -12.39 -1.91 22.98
C GLN A 229 -11.84 -0.53 23.32
N ASN A 230 -10.61 -0.20 22.89
CA ASN A 230 -9.96 1.06 23.25
C ASN A 230 -9.58 1.85 22.02
N ASP A 231 -9.45 3.16 22.21
CA ASP A 231 -8.89 4.03 21.18
C ASP A 231 -7.46 3.60 20.81
N PRO A 232 -7.09 3.73 19.54
CA PRO A 232 -5.77 3.40 19.06
C PRO A 232 -4.73 4.33 19.67
N VAL A 233 -3.61 3.77 20.12
CA VAL A 233 -2.53 4.51 20.76
C VAL A 233 -1.33 4.57 19.83
N TRP A 234 -0.85 5.80 19.59
CA TRP A 234 0.35 6.08 18.82
C TRP A 234 1.50 6.49 19.74
N THR A 235 2.67 5.91 19.52
CA THR A 235 3.91 6.28 20.22
C THR A 235 5.00 6.54 19.19
N LEU A 236 5.70 7.67 19.29
CA LEU A 236 6.97 7.90 18.59
C LEU A 236 8.08 7.26 19.44
N GLU A 237 8.62 6.15 18.97
CA GLU A 237 9.64 5.38 19.68
C GLU A 237 11.04 5.95 19.42
N HIS A 238 11.30 6.36 18.18
CA HIS A 238 12.61 6.87 17.76
C HIS A 238 12.47 8.03 16.78
N GLU A 239 13.32 9.05 16.92
CA GLU A 239 13.50 10.11 15.93
C GLU A 239 14.98 10.51 15.85
N PHE A 240 15.56 10.47 14.64
CA PHE A 240 16.96 10.84 14.40
C PHE A 240 17.06 11.67 13.12
N ASN A 241 17.93 12.69 13.12
CA ASN A 241 18.37 13.33 11.89
C ASN A 241 19.62 12.61 11.35
N LEU A 242 19.46 11.87 10.26
CA LEU A 242 20.53 11.07 9.66
C LEU A 242 21.67 11.96 9.10
N LEU A 243 21.38 13.20 8.72
CA LEU A 243 22.40 14.10 8.17
C LEU A 243 23.39 14.57 9.25
N THR A 244 22.91 14.81 10.47
CA THR A 244 23.77 15.22 11.59
C THR A 244 24.54 14.03 12.20
N VAL A 245 23.91 12.84 12.24
CA VAL A 245 24.58 11.62 12.74
C VAL A 245 25.78 11.23 11.85
N ILE A 246 25.66 11.42 10.53
CA ILE A 246 26.75 11.13 9.61
C ILE A 246 27.90 12.14 9.76
N SER A 247 27.61 13.42 9.97
CA SER A 247 28.65 14.44 10.14
C SER A 247 29.50 14.20 11.39
N ASP A 248 28.89 13.79 12.51
CA ASP A 248 29.61 13.57 13.76
C ASP A 248 30.54 12.34 13.69
N ASN A 249 30.13 11.31 12.94
CA ASN A 249 30.95 10.14 12.66
C ASN A 249 32.07 10.41 11.65
N ALA A 250 31.93 11.42 10.78
CA ALA A 250 32.96 11.80 9.83
C ALA A 250 34.06 12.68 10.45
N ILE A 251 33.79 13.34 11.57
CA ILE A 251 34.77 14.17 12.31
C ILE A 251 35.58 13.32 13.31
N SER A 252 35.16 12.08 13.58
CA SER A 252 35.78 11.16 14.53
C SER A 252 36.69 10.09 13.90
N LEU A 253 36.97 10.18 12.59
CA LEU A 253 37.96 9.37 11.86
C LEU A 253 39.12 10.26 11.39
#